data_AF-B0KSZ5-F1
#
_entry.id   AF-B0KSZ5-F1
#
_cell.length_a   1.000
_cell.length_b   1.000
_cell.length_c   1.000
_cell.angle_alpha   90.00
_cell.angle_beta   90.00
_cell.angle_gamma   90.00
#
_symmetry.space_group_name_H-M   'P 1'
#
loop_
_entity.id
_entity.type
_entity.pdbx_description
1 polymer ?
#
loop_
_entity_poly.entity_id
_entity_poly.type
_entity_poly.pdbx_seq_one_letter_code
_entity_poly.pdbx_strand_id
1 'polypeptide(L)'
;MAVKKSDETDAAASADGSAVIPGAGGADITTVEPAPAGVTFADRVYTSRSLFLQVGDDLREFRVQAGRLTVQADDAEAVAFLRRHADLQRLDG
;
A
#
# COMPACT_ATOMS: atom_id res chain seq x y z
N MET A 1 5.26 43.13 -1.15
CA MET A 1 6.62 42.56 -1.16
C MET A 1 6.61 41.35 -2.07
N ALA A 2 7.28 41.43 -3.22
CA ALA A 2 7.30 40.38 -4.24
C ALA A 2 8.71 39.82 -4.41
N VAL A 3 8.78 38.59 -4.95
CA VAL A 3 9.94 37.85 -5.51
C VAL A 3 10.87 37.22 -4.46
N LYS A 4 11.04 35.89 -4.34
CA LYS A 4 11.33 34.75 -5.27
C LYS A 4 12.79 34.33 -5.09
N LYS A 5 13.02 33.06 -4.74
CA LYS A 5 14.03 32.15 -5.36
C LYS A 5 13.98 30.75 -4.75
N SER A 6 13.72 29.80 -5.64
CA SER A 6 13.97 28.37 -5.53
C SER A 6 15.40 28.06 -5.99
N ASP A 7 15.73 26.76 -5.95
CA ASP A 7 16.84 26.06 -6.63
C ASP A 7 18.15 25.98 -5.82
N GLU A 8 18.90 24.88 -5.74
CA GLU A 8 18.82 23.57 -6.40
C GLU A 8 19.88 22.61 -5.79
N THR A 9 19.69 21.31 -6.04
CA THR A 9 20.74 20.34 -6.40
C THR A 9 21.87 20.01 -5.41
N ASP A 10 21.87 18.76 -4.93
CA ASP A 10 23.09 17.96 -4.99
C ASP A 10 22.76 16.54 -5.49
N ALA A 11 23.33 16.23 -6.65
CA ALA A 11 23.30 14.94 -7.29
C ALA A 11 24.70 14.33 -7.11
N ALA A 12 24.78 13.17 -6.47
CA ALA A 12 25.97 12.34 -6.54
C ALA A 12 25.56 10.93 -6.98
N ALA A 13 25.77 10.69 -8.28
CA ALA A 13 25.87 9.37 -8.85
C ALA A 13 27.14 8.69 -8.32
N SER A 14 27.06 7.39 -8.06
CA SER A 14 28.20 6.49 -8.20
C SER A 14 27.68 5.16 -8.70
N ALA A 15 27.88 4.95 -10.00
CA ALA A 15 27.98 3.64 -10.57
C ALA A 15 29.30 3.03 -10.07
N ASP A 16 29.26 1.82 -9.54
CA ASP A 16 30.39 0.91 -9.68
C ASP A 16 29.82 -0.44 -10.09
N GLY A 17 30.15 -0.81 -11.32
CA GLY A 17 29.81 -2.10 -11.88
C GLY A 17 30.88 -3.13 -11.56
N SER A 18 30.53 -4.37 -11.94
CA SER A 18 31.45 -5.45 -12.27
C SER A 18 31.71 -6.51 -11.18
N ALA A 19 30.80 -7.47 -11.17
CA ALA A 19 31.07 -8.89 -11.42
C ALA A 19 32.11 -9.63 -10.57
N VAL A 20 31.61 -10.50 -9.69
CA VAL A 20 32.19 -11.78 -9.26
C VAL A 20 31.00 -12.67 -8.82
N ILE A 21 30.77 -13.94 -9.16
CA ILE A 21 31.27 -14.98 -10.07
C ILE A 21 30.17 -16.07 -10.07
N PRO A 22 30.03 -16.90 -11.13
CA PRO A 22 29.05 -17.98 -11.19
C PRO A 22 29.51 -19.20 -10.39
N GLY A 23 28.69 -19.70 -9.47
CA GLY A 23 28.99 -20.86 -8.64
C GLY A 23 27.73 -21.63 -8.29
N ALA A 24 27.64 -22.85 -8.80
CA ALA A 24 26.52 -23.77 -8.64
C ALA A 24 26.28 -24.20 -7.18
N GLY A 25 25.03 -24.56 -6.90
CA GLY A 25 24.73 -25.53 -5.83
C GLY A 25 24.11 -24.91 -4.58
N GLY A 26 22.83 -24.61 -4.67
CA GLY A 26 22.01 -24.33 -3.50
C GLY A 26 20.65 -23.91 -4.01
N ALA A 27 19.72 -24.86 -4.05
CA ALA A 27 18.31 -24.52 -4.19
C ALA A 27 17.91 -23.74 -2.93
N ASP A 28 18.26 -22.46 -2.88
CA ASP A 28 17.57 -21.51 -2.04
C ASP A 28 16.21 -21.33 -2.71
N ILE A 29 15.32 -22.27 -2.40
CA ILE A 29 13.89 -22.03 -2.47
C ILE A 29 13.62 -20.91 -1.48
N THR A 30 13.91 -19.67 -1.88
CA THR A 30 13.18 -18.53 -1.37
C THR A 30 11.74 -18.83 -1.77
N THR A 31 11.02 -19.54 -0.91
CA THR A 31 9.58 -19.67 -0.96
C THR A 31 9.09 -18.24 -0.88
N VAL A 32 8.83 -17.64 -2.03
CA VAL A 32 8.12 -16.38 -2.11
C VAL A 32 6.73 -16.75 -1.62
N GLU A 33 6.52 -16.58 -0.30
CA GLU A 33 5.19 -16.72 0.29
C GLU A 33 4.26 -15.88 -0.58
N PRO A 34 3.19 -16.47 -1.14
CA PRO A 34 2.31 -15.72 -2.02
C PRO A 34 1.84 -14.51 -1.23
N ALA A 35 2.08 -13.31 -1.77
CA ALA A 35 1.64 -12.08 -1.13
C ALA A 35 0.17 -12.25 -0.76
N PRO A 36 -0.21 -12.03 0.51
CA PRO A 36 -1.57 -12.30 0.96
C PRO A 36 -2.55 -11.57 0.06
N ALA A 37 -3.61 -12.29 -0.34
CA ALA A 37 -4.58 -11.75 -1.29
C ALA A 37 -5.22 -10.49 -0.68
N GLY A 38 -5.16 -9.38 -1.41
CA GLY A 38 -5.82 -8.14 -1.00
C GLY A 38 -7.31 -8.16 -1.36
N VAL A 39 -8.15 -7.65 -0.49
CA VAL A 39 -9.55 -7.30 -0.81
C VAL A 39 -9.62 -5.82 -1.13
N THR A 40 -10.09 -5.50 -2.33
CA THR A 40 -10.32 -4.12 -2.74
C THR A 40 -11.79 -3.74 -2.60
N PHE A 41 -12.04 -2.52 -2.14
CA PHE A 41 -13.35 -1.88 -2.11
C PHE A 41 -13.32 -0.64 -3.00
N ALA A 42 -14.36 -0.46 -3.80
CA ALA A 42 -14.65 0.77 -4.53
C ALA A 42 -15.56 1.65 -3.69
N ASP A 43 -15.18 2.91 -3.58
CA ASP A 43 -15.96 3.96 -2.95
C ASP A 43 -16.85 4.63 -4.00
N ARG A 44 -18.17 4.57 -3.78
CA ARG A 44 -19.15 5.11 -4.72
C ARG A 44 -19.46 6.59 -4.50
N VAL A 45 -19.01 7.18 -3.40
CA VAL A 45 -19.37 8.55 -3.00
C VAL A 45 -18.16 9.48 -3.08
N TYR A 46 -16.97 9.02 -2.68
CA TYR A 46 -15.77 9.85 -2.61
C TYR A 46 -14.59 9.23 -3.35
N THR A 47 -13.83 10.05 -4.08
CA THR A 47 -12.56 9.62 -4.68
C THR A 47 -11.42 9.57 -3.67
N SER A 48 -11.55 10.27 -2.53
CA SER A 48 -10.58 10.25 -1.43
C SER A 48 -11.26 10.52 -0.10
N ARG A 49 -11.02 9.68 0.91
CA ARG A 49 -11.43 9.91 2.33
C ARG A 49 -10.64 9.02 3.28
N SER A 50 -10.63 9.37 4.55
CA SER A 50 -10.09 8.53 5.63
C SER A 50 -11.23 7.98 6.47
N LEU A 51 -11.22 6.67 6.72
CA LEU A 51 -12.14 5.97 7.61
C LEU A 51 -11.35 5.50 8.82
N PHE A 52 -11.94 5.56 10.00
CA PHE A 52 -11.25 5.20 11.23
C PHE A 52 -12.02 4.11 11.96
N LEU A 53 -11.33 3.01 12.26
CA LEU A 53 -11.81 1.93 13.10
C LEU A 53 -11.13 2.03 14.47
N GLN A 54 -11.93 2.10 15.53
CA GLN A 54 -11.42 2.03 16.89
C GLN A 54 -11.10 0.57 17.24
N VAL A 55 -9.87 0.30 17.66
CA VAL A 55 -9.39 -1.02 18.09
C VAL A 55 -8.80 -0.85 19.49
N GLY A 56 -9.58 -1.18 20.52
CA GLY A 56 -9.20 -0.85 21.90
C GLY A 56 -9.08 0.66 22.09
N ASP A 57 -7.91 1.13 22.52
CA ASP A 57 -7.58 2.56 22.68
C ASP A 57 -6.97 3.19 21.41
N ASP A 58 -6.65 2.39 20.39
CA ASP A 58 -6.04 2.84 19.15
C ASP A 58 -7.08 3.15 18.05
N LEU A 59 -6.73 4.06 17.16
CA LEU A 59 -7.48 4.38 15.94
C LEU A 59 -6.71 3.93 14.72
N ARG A 60 -7.28 2.97 13.99
CA ARG A 60 -6.74 2.50 12.72
C ARG A 60 -7.35 3.27 11.56
N GLU A 61 -6.51 3.92 10.77
CA GLU A 61 -6.92 4.63 9.57
C GLU A 61 -6.95 3.70 8.34
N PHE A 62 -8.02 3.82 7.55
CA PHE A 62 -8.15 3.26 6.21
C PHE A 62 -8.36 4.39 5.22
N ARG A 63 -7.43 4.53 4.28
CA ARG A 63 -7.43 5.64 3.33
C ARG A 63 -7.93 5.20 1.97
N VAL A 64 -9.07 5.74 1.57
CA VAL A 64 -9.57 5.65 0.19
C VAL A 64 -8.75 6.61 -0.67
N GLN A 65 -8.18 6.09 -1.76
CA GLN A 65 -7.45 6.85 -2.76
C GLN A 65 -7.91 6.45 -4.15
N ALA A 66 -8.12 7.43 -5.03
CA ALA A 66 -8.67 7.20 -6.37
C ALA A 66 -9.97 6.36 -6.37
N GLY A 67 -10.81 6.55 -5.34
CA GLY A 67 -12.06 5.84 -5.13
C GLY A 67 -11.87 4.36 -4.75
N ARG A 68 -10.67 3.97 -4.31
CA ARG A 68 -10.36 2.58 -3.95
C ARG A 68 -9.67 2.50 -2.59
N LEU A 69 -9.91 1.40 -1.90
CA LEU A 69 -9.25 1.03 -0.66
C LEU A 69 -8.96 -0.47 -0.71
N THR A 70 -7.72 -0.86 -0.45
CA THR A 70 -7.32 -2.27 -0.40
C THR A 70 -6.86 -2.61 1.01
N VAL A 71 -7.34 -3.73 1.53
CA VAL A 71 -6.95 -4.29 2.83
C VAL A 71 -6.57 -5.76 2.66
N GLN A 72 -5.87 -6.33 3.63
CA GLN A 72 -5.55 -7.77 3.62
C GLN A 72 -6.83 -8.61 3.74
N ALA A 73 -6.95 -9.69 2.97
CA ALA A 73 -8.13 -10.56 3.05
C ALA A 73 -8.26 -11.28 4.39
N ASP A 74 -7.14 -11.61 5.01
CA ASP A 74 -7.07 -12.30 6.30
C ASP A 74 -7.42 -11.38 7.48
N ASP A 75 -7.47 -10.07 7.23
CA ASP A 75 -7.87 -9.07 8.22
C ASP A 75 -9.40 -9.00 8.32
N ALA A 76 -9.94 -9.99 9.04
CA ALA A 76 -11.39 -10.14 9.20
C ALA A 76 -12.05 -8.90 9.83
N GLU A 77 -11.34 -8.17 10.70
CA GLU A 77 -11.86 -6.98 11.34
C GLU A 77 -11.96 -5.80 10.36
N ALA A 78 -10.91 -5.55 9.57
CA ALA A 78 -10.94 -4.55 8.50
C ALA A 78 -12.02 -4.88 7.47
N VAL A 79 -12.09 -6.14 7.00
CA VAL A 79 -13.09 -6.56 6.02
C VAL A 79 -14.50 -6.41 6.58
N ALA A 80 -14.75 -6.80 7.83
CA ALA A 80 -16.06 -6.64 8.46
C ALA A 80 -16.45 -5.17 8.62
N PHE A 81 -15.52 -4.32 9.04
CA PHE A 81 -15.72 -2.87 9.15
C PHE A 81 -16.12 -2.26 7.81
N LEU A 82 -15.32 -2.49 6.75
CA LEU A 82 -15.56 -1.93 5.43
C LEU A 82 -16.86 -2.44 4.80
N ARG A 83 -17.24 -3.71 5.03
CA ARG A 83 -18.51 -4.27 4.55
C ARG A 83 -19.75 -3.66 5.20
N ARG A 84 -19.63 -2.99 6.35
CA ARG A 84 -20.76 -2.26 6.97
C ARG A 84 -21.02 -0.90 6.32
N HIS A 85 -20.08 -0.36 5.54
CA HIS A 85 -20.30 0.88 4.81
C HIS A 85 -21.05 0.62 3.51
N ALA A 86 -22.30 1.09 3.43
CA ALA A 86 -23.14 0.95 2.23
C ALA A 86 -22.54 1.64 0.98
N ASP A 87 -21.71 2.66 1.21
CA ASP A 87 -21.00 3.40 0.15
C ASP A 87 -19.83 2.62 -0.45
N LEU A 88 -19.34 1.58 0.23
CA LEU A 88 -18.22 0.76 -0.20
C LEU A 88 -18.73 -0.53 -0.85
N GLN A 89 -18.33 -0.74 -2.11
CA GLN A 89 -18.59 -1.98 -2.83
C GLN A 89 -17.32 -2.80 -2.88
N ARG A 90 -17.35 -4.04 -2.36
CA ARG A 90 -16.25 -4.98 -2.58
C ARG A 90 -16.11 -5.28 -4.08
N LEU A 91 -14.89 -5.15 -4.58
CA LEU A 91 -14.49 -5.63 -5.89
C LEU A 91 -13.91 -7.04 -5.67
N ASP A 92 -14.67 -8.07 -6.03
CA ASP A 92 -14.07 -9.39 -6.23
C ASP A 92 -13.12 -9.27 -7.43
N GLY A 93 -11.85 -9.63 -7.20
CA GLY A 93 -10.80 -9.64 -8.20
C GLY A 93 -10.85 -10.91 -9.04
#